data_AF-A0A7Z7QRG7-F1
#
_entry.id   AF-A0A7Z7QRG7-F1
#
_cell.length_a   1.000
_cell.length_b   1.000
_cell.length_c   1.000
_cell.angle_alpha   90.00
_cell.angle_beta   90.00
_cell.angle_gamma   90.00
#
_symmetry.space_group_name_H-M   'P 1'
#
loop_
_entity.id
_entity.type
_entity.pdbx_description
1 polymer ?
#
loop_
_entity_poly.entity_id
_entity_poly.type
_entity_poly.pdbx_seq_one_letter_code
_entity_poly.pdbx_strand_id
1 'polypeptide(L)'
;MKDDYETYSVTTDDVSKYIPNSGNLSYIYSSTTIKHKKWGNGVDVEIDTPDNITKVTSEQYQNASITAGIKDAEIHIASVEKVTGEGALAGIYKAYEEKGNKLNSEDIQNSNKEMQDLTSISEENQNKYGYSDEALNASIADIKQQLADIKKKQDEQITPKQVEDIVNKVLDERGLSGTLTDNQKQMITENRANVANSNALTSDPKAFAKNAKVALKSIEKIQAIY
;
A
#
# COMPACT_ATOMS: atom_id res chain seq x y z
N MET A 1 20.92 -15.79 22.65
CA MET A 1 21.00 -15.54 21.20
C MET A 1 21.12 -14.04 21.05
N LYS A 2 22.07 -13.53 20.26
CA LYS A 2 22.07 -12.12 19.89
C LYS A 2 21.09 -12.03 18.73
N ASP A 3 19.96 -11.38 18.97
CA ASP A 3 19.03 -11.09 17.88
C ASP A 3 19.64 -9.93 17.08
N ASP A 4 20.12 -10.21 15.86
CA ASP A 4 20.78 -9.23 14.97
C ASP A 4 19.75 -8.28 14.32
N TYR A 5 18.97 -7.57 15.14
CA TYR A 5 18.06 -6.51 14.68
C TYR A 5 18.64 -5.14 15.02
N GLU A 6 18.59 -4.24 14.04
CA GLU A 6 18.76 -2.82 14.29
C GLU A 6 17.39 -2.22 14.64
N THR A 7 17.33 -1.55 15.79
CA THR A 7 16.08 -0.98 16.33
C THR A 7 16.10 0.53 16.19
N TYR A 8 15.00 1.08 15.66
CA TYR A 8 14.78 2.51 15.56
C TYR A 8 13.48 2.87 16.28
N SER A 9 13.53 3.87 17.17
CA SER A 9 12.33 4.38 17.84
C SER A 9 11.61 5.37 16.92
N VAL A 10 10.30 5.20 16.75
CA VAL A 10 9.44 6.11 16.00
C VAL A 10 8.76 7.06 16.99
N THR A 11 8.81 8.36 16.71
CA THR A 11 8.14 9.40 17.52
C THR A 11 6.90 9.91 16.82
N THR A 12 6.07 10.66 17.54
CA THR A 12 4.91 11.36 16.97
C THR A 12 5.32 12.40 15.92
N ASP A 13 6.52 12.95 16.03
CA ASP A 13 7.08 13.87 15.03
C ASP A 13 7.43 13.12 13.73
N ASP A 14 7.97 11.90 13.82
CA ASP A 14 8.21 11.05 12.65
C ASP A 14 6.88 10.72 11.96
N VAL A 15 5.86 10.37 12.74
CA VAL A 15 4.52 10.10 12.20
C VAL A 15 3.93 11.34 11.56
N SER A 16 4.07 12.52 12.16
CA SER A 16 3.63 13.79 11.57
C SER A 16 4.41 14.14 10.30
N LYS A 17 5.71 13.82 10.24
CA LYS A 17 6.57 14.03 9.08
C LYS A 17 6.11 13.19 7.89
N TYR A 18 5.88 11.89 8.10
CA TYR A 18 5.53 11.00 6.99
C TYR A 18 4.03 11.03 6.70
N ILE A 19 3.19 11.07 7.74
CA ILE A 19 1.73 10.96 7.66
C ILE A 19 1.09 12.25 8.22
N PRO A 20 1.14 13.38 7.48
CA PRO A 20 0.72 14.70 7.99
C PRO A 20 -0.77 14.81 8.35
N ASN A 21 -1.61 13.90 7.87
CA ASN A 21 -3.05 13.82 8.20
C ASN A 21 -3.38 12.67 9.17
N SER A 22 -2.38 12.04 9.79
CA SER A 22 -2.64 11.11 10.89
C SER A 22 -3.10 11.95 12.09
N GLY A 23 -4.41 12.01 12.32
CA GLY A 23 -4.98 12.91 13.33
C GLY A 23 -4.25 12.77 14.66
N ASN A 24 -3.68 13.88 15.18
CA ASN A 24 -2.94 14.02 16.43
C ASN A 24 -2.66 12.71 17.19
N LEU A 25 -1.83 11.83 16.62
CA LEU A 25 -1.46 10.59 17.27
C LEU A 25 -0.64 10.94 18.50
N SER A 26 -1.24 10.82 19.68
CA SER A 26 -0.58 11.16 20.95
C SER A 26 0.41 10.09 21.38
N TYR A 27 0.27 8.86 20.88
CA TYR A 27 1.08 7.69 21.22
C TYR A 27 1.14 6.71 20.05
N ILE A 28 2.27 5.99 19.92
CA ILE A 28 2.49 4.93 18.93
C ILE A 28 2.74 3.64 19.70
N TYR A 29 1.80 2.68 19.61
CA TYR A 29 1.88 1.40 20.33
C TYR A 29 2.24 0.21 19.42
N SER A 30 2.35 0.47 18.12
CA SER A 30 2.71 -0.53 17.12
C SER A 30 4.21 -0.57 16.86
N SER A 31 4.74 -1.76 16.57
CA SER A 31 6.09 -1.99 16.08
C SER A 31 6.06 -2.60 14.68
N THR A 32 7.15 -2.43 13.95
CA THR A 32 7.34 -3.04 12.65
C THR A 32 8.72 -3.65 12.53
N THR A 33 8.75 -4.92 12.12
CA THR A 33 9.99 -5.63 11.79
C THR A 33 10.07 -5.77 10.28
N ILE A 34 11.21 -5.38 9.70
CA ILE A 34 11.43 -5.45 8.25
C ILE A 34 12.63 -6.34 8.00
N LYS A 35 12.44 -7.32 7.14
CA LYS A 35 13.50 -8.20 6.66
C LYS A 35 13.60 -8.11 5.15
N HIS A 36 14.79 -7.82 4.65
CA HIS A 36 15.00 -7.77 3.21
C HIS A 36 14.93 -9.17 2.61
N LYS A 37 14.18 -9.32 1.52
CA LYS A 37 14.05 -10.56 0.76
C LYS A 37 15.01 -10.57 -0.42
N LYS A 38 15.25 -11.75 -0.99
CA LYS A 38 15.99 -11.85 -2.25
C LYS A 38 15.24 -11.12 -3.35
N TRP A 39 15.97 -10.54 -4.30
CA TRP A 39 15.40 -9.80 -5.42
C TRP A 39 14.30 -10.57 -6.14
N GLY A 40 13.17 -9.91 -6.36
CA GLY A 40 12.04 -10.43 -7.12
C GLY A 40 11.02 -11.26 -6.34
N ASN A 41 11.06 -11.24 -5.02
CA ASN A 41 10.07 -11.94 -4.19
C ASN A 41 8.93 -11.04 -3.71
N GLY A 42 8.93 -9.75 -4.05
CA GLY A 42 7.82 -8.87 -3.70
C GLY A 42 7.83 -8.42 -2.24
N VAL A 43 6.87 -7.58 -1.89
CA VAL A 43 6.59 -7.20 -0.50
C VAL A 43 5.56 -8.17 0.07
N ASP A 44 5.83 -8.76 1.22
CA ASP A 44 4.84 -9.51 2.01
C ASP A 44 4.64 -8.78 3.34
N VAL A 45 3.40 -8.71 3.80
CA VAL A 45 3.05 -8.10 5.08
C VAL A 45 2.22 -9.07 5.90
N GLU A 46 2.58 -9.23 7.17
CA GLU A 46 1.85 -10.00 8.16
C GLU A 46 1.55 -9.11 9.36
N ILE A 47 0.30 -9.13 9.83
CA ILE A 47 -0.09 -8.53 11.10
C ILE A 47 -0.07 -9.64 12.15
N ASP A 48 0.96 -9.64 13.01
CA ASP A 48 1.16 -10.68 14.03
C ASP A 48 0.14 -10.58 15.18
N THR A 49 -0.47 -9.40 15.36
CA THR A 49 -1.50 -9.13 16.39
C THR A 49 -2.78 -8.58 15.76
N PRO A 50 -3.55 -9.40 15.00
CA PRO A 50 -4.69 -8.92 14.24
C PRO A 50 -5.80 -8.29 15.10
N ASP A 51 -5.96 -8.74 16.34
CA ASP A 51 -6.96 -8.18 17.28
C ASP A 51 -6.65 -6.73 17.74
N ASN A 52 -5.40 -6.28 17.52
CA ASN A 52 -4.90 -4.98 17.97
C ASN A 52 -4.70 -3.98 16.82
N ILE A 53 -4.72 -4.41 15.56
CA ILE A 53 -4.72 -3.51 14.40
C ILE A 53 -6.12 -3.52 13.80
N THR A 54 -6.87 -2.43 14.00
CA THR A 54 -8.33 -2.44 13.90
C THR A 54 -8.90 -1.89 12.58
N LYS A 55 -8.08 -1.21 11.77
CA LYS A 55 -8.54 -0.60 10.50
C LYS A 55 -7.73 -1.00 9.29
N VAL A 56 -6.40 -0.96 9.38
CA VAL A 56 -5.52 -1.24 8.24
C VAL A 56 -5.32 -2.75 8.06
N THR A 57 -5.54 -3.26 6.85
CA THR A 57 -5.29 -4.68 6.51
C THR A 57 -3.85 -4.91 6.04
N SER A 58 -3.39 -6.16 6.09
CA SER A 58 -2.06 -6.56 5.59
C SER A 58 -1.86 -6.17 4.11
N GLU A 59 -2.90 -6.34 3.29
CA GLU A 59 -2.90 -6.03 1.86
C GLU A 59 -2.84 -4.52 1.60
N GLN A 60 -3.45 -3.71 2.47
CA GLN A 60 -3.36 -2.25 2.40
C GLN A 60 -1.94 -1.78 2.72
N TYR A 61 -1.29 -2.34 3.74
CA TYR A 61 0.14 -2.08 4.00
C TYR A 61 1.03 -2.54 2.85
N GLN A 62 0.74 -3.71 2.27
CA GLN A 62 1.49 -4.27 1.13
C GLN A 62 1.39 -3.32 -0.07
N ASN A 63 0.17 -2.90 -0.41
CA ASN A 63 -0.08 -1.94 -1.47
C ASN A 63 0.66 -0.62 -1.20
N ALA A 64 0.48 -0.02 -0.03
CA ALA A 64 1.09 1.25 0.32
C ALA A 64 2.62 1.17 0.21
N SER A 65 3.23 0.11 0.75
CA SER A 65 4.68 -0.13 0.67
C SER A 65 5.18 -0.10 -0.78
N ILE A 66 4.48 -0.75 -1.72
CA ILE A 66 4.84 -0.73 -3.15
C ILE A 66 4.75 0.69 -3.72
N THR A 67 3.71 1.45 -3.36
CA THR A 67 3.56 2.85 -3.77
C THR A 67 4.71 3.72 -3.27
N ALA A 68 5.18 3.48 -2.06
CA ALA A 68 6.32 4.18 -1.48
C ALA A 68 7.68 3.81 -2.14
N GLY A 69 7.70 2.82 -3.04
CA GLY A 69 8.92 2.33 -3.70
C GLY A 69 9.63 1.20 -2.94
N ILE A 70 9.01 0.64 -1.91
CA ILE A 70 9.54 -0.52 -1.20
C ILE A 70 9.39 -1.76 -2.07
N LYS A 71 10.47 -2.54 -2.13
CA LYS A 71 10.56 -3.77 -2.91
C LYS A 71 11.26 -4.86 -2.11
N ASP A 72 10.85 -6.10 -2.36
CA ASP A 72 11.52 -7.30 -1.83
C ASP A 72 11.70 -7.23 -0.30
N ALA A 73 10.59 -7.12 0.43
CA ALA A 73 10.57 -6.98 1.88
C ALA A 73 9.56 -7.94 2.52
N GLU A 74 9.90 -8.49 3.68
CA GLU A 74 9.02 -9.21 4.59
C GLU A 74 8.79 -8.29 5.78
N ILE A 75 7.54 -7.90 6.01
CA ILE A 75 7.16 -6.88 6.98
C ILE A 75 6.20 -7.51 7.99
N HIS A 76 6.59 -7.49 9.25
CA HIS A 76 5.73 -7.93 10.36
C HIS A 76 5.30 -6.72 11.17
N ILE A 77 3.99 -6.62 11.44
CA ILE A 77 3.38 -5.53 12.17
C ILE A 77 2.69 -6.08 13.41
N ALA A 78 3.01 -5.52 14.56
CA ALA A 78 2.39 -5.89 15.83
C ALA A 78 2.01 -4.64 16.62
N SER A 79 1.03 -4.76 17.51
CA SER A 79 0.69 -3.74 18.49
C SER A 79 0.30 -4.41 19.81
N VAL A 80 0.73 -3.80 20.91
CA VAL A 80 0.38 -4.26 22.27
C VAL A 80 -0.99 -3.73 22.74
N GLU A 81 -1.50 -2.70 22.06
CA GLU A 81 -2.77 -2.03 22.34
C GLU A 81 -3.59 -1.89 21.06
N LYS A 82 -4.91 -1.69 21.18
CA LYS A 82 -5.76 -1.45 20.02
C LYS A 82 -5.44 -0.12 19.37
N VAL A 83 -5.01 -0.17 18.11
CA VAL A 83 -4.71 1.00 17.27
C VAL A 83 -5.33 0.84 15.89
N THR A 84 -5.41 1.94 15.16
CA THR A 84 -5.93 1.99 13.80
C THR A 84 -4.92 1.45 12.77
N GLY A 85 -3.62 1.68 13.00
CA GLY A 85 -2.51 1.03 12.28
C GLY A 85 -1.59 1.97 11.52
N GLU A 86 -1.96 3.23 11.30
CA GLU A 86 -1.22 4.16 10.44
C GLU A 86 0.22 4.39 10.93
N GLY A 87 0.46 4.35 12.25
CA GLY A 87 1.79 4.50 12.85
C GLY A 87 2.81 3.45 12.39
N ALA A 88 2.36 2.24 12.05
CA ALA A 88 3.26 1.19 11.55
C ALA A 88 3.89 1.58 10.21
N LEU A 89 3.14 2.23 9.33
CA LEU A 89 3.65 2.62 8.01
C LEU A 89 4.71 3.73 8.12
N ALA A 90 4.57 4.65 9.07
CA ALA A 90 5.63 5.63 9.38
C ALA A 90 6.91 4.94 9.89
N GLY A 91 6.78 3.90 10.72
CA GLY A 91 7.91 3.09 11.17
C GLY A 91 8.64 2.40 10.02
N ILE A 92 7.89 1.92 9.02
CA ILE A 92 8.45 1.35 7.79
C ILE A 92 9.34 2.35 7.08
N TYR A 93 8.84 3.57 6.81
CA TYR A 93 9.61 4.58 6.09
C TYR A 93 10.84 5.04 6.85
N LYS A 94 10.71 5.23 8.17
CA LYS A 94 11.83 5.61 9.02
C LYS A 94 12.95 4.57 8.95
N ALA A 95 12.62 3.28 9.09
CA ALA A 95 13.61 2.21 9.01
C ALA A 95 14.35 2.21 7.65
N TYR A 96 13.66 2.49 6.54
CA TYR A 96 14.29 2.63 5.23
C TYR A 96 15.21 3.86 5.13
N GLU A 97 14.79 5.02 5.65
CA GLU A 97 15.60 6.24 5.67
C GLU A 97 16.89 6.05 6.50
N GLU A 98 16.78 5.47 7.70
CA GLU A 98 17.93 5.20 8.60
C GLU A 98 18.92 4.20 7.99
N LYS A 99 18.44 3.27 7.17
CA LYS A 99 19.29 2.32 6.41
C LYS A 99 19.92 2.91 5.14
N GLY A 100 19.74 4.21 4.88
CA GLY A 100 20.26 4.90 3.70
C GLY A 100 19.47 4.59 2.41
N ASN A 101 18.36 3.87 2.51
CA ASN A 101 17.45 3.59 1.40
C ASN A 101 16.40 4.70 1.31
N LYS A 102 16.84 5.91 0.92
CA LYS A 102 15.94 7.07 0.85
C LYS A 102 14.82 6.82 -0.15
N LEU A 103 13.60 6.73 0.37
CA LEU A 103 12.37 6.75 -0.41
C LEU A 103 12.07 8.20 -0.85
N ASN A 104 11.38 8.35 -1.97
CA ASN A 104 10.97 9.66 -2.45
C ASN A 104 9.82 10.20 -1.58
N SER A 105 9.89 11.47 -1.18
CA SER A 105 8.88 12.07 -0.30
C SER A 105 7.48 12.12 -0.92
N GLU A 106 7.37 12.34 -2.23
CA GLU A 106 6.09 12.33 -2.94
C GLU A 106 5.50 10.93 -3.02
N ASP A 107 6.34 9.90 -3.22
CA ASP A 107 5.90 8.49 -3.16
C ASP A 107 5.40 8.10 -1.76
N ILE A 108 6.07 8.57 -0.70
CA ILE A 108 5.60 8.39 0.69
C ILE A 108 4.22 9.05 0.88
N GLN A 109 4.04 10.28 0.40
CA GLN A 109 2.76 10.97 0.50
C GLN A 109 1.65 10.25 -0.27
N ASN A 110 1.94 9.79 -1.49
CA ASN A 110 1.01 9.01 -2.31
C ASN A 110 0.65 7.68 -1.65
N SER A 111 1.63 7.02 -1.03
CA SER A 111 1.43 5.79 -0.26
C SER A 111 0.52 5.99 0.95
N ASN A 112 0.73 7.07 1.71
CA ASN A 112 -0.12 7.37 2.85
C ASN A 112 -1.53 7.74 2.44
N LYS A 113 -1.67 8.54 1.37
CA LYS A 113 -2.98 8.85 0.80
C LYS A 113 -3.67 7.57 0.31
N GLU A 114 -2.93 6.65 -0.33
CA GLU A 114 -3.49 5.35 -0.76
C GLU A 114 -4.03 4.59 0.43
N MET A 115 -3.25 4.42 1.50
CA MET A 115 -3.72 3.71 2.69
C MET A 115 -4.97 4.38 3.28
N GLN A 116 -4.99 5.71 3.41
CA GLN A 116 -6.14 6.45 3.90
C GLN A 116 -7.38 6.25 3.02
N ASP A 117 -7.26 6.44 1.70
CA ASP A 117 -8.37 6.27 0.76
C ASP A 117 -8.93 4.85 0.84
N LEU A 118 -8.07 3.82 0.88
CA LEU A 118 -8.52 2.42 0.93
C LEU A 118 -9.18 2.07 2.26
N THR A 119 -8.61 2.50 3.39
CA THR A 119 -9.24 2.28 4.70
C THR A 119 -10.61 2.94 4.78
N SER A 120 -10.76 4.20 4.32
CA SER A 120 -12.05 4.89 4.28
C SER A 120 -13.07 4.19 3.38
N ILE A 121 -12.66 3.73 2.19
CA ILE A 121 -13.56 2.96 1.30
C ILE A 121 -14.00 1.65 1.97
N SER A 122 -13.10 0.99 2.69
CA SER A 122 -13.38 -0.27 3.41
C SER A 122 -14.38 -0.06 4.54
N GLU A 123 -14.18 0.99 5.34
CA GLU A 123 -15.10 1.37 6.41
C GLU A 123 -16.50 1.72 5.87
N GLU A 124 -16.59 2.51 4.80
CA GLU A 124 -17.87 2.94 4.22
C GLU A 124 -18.65 1.80 3.54
N ASN A 125 -17.97 0.76 3.09
CA ASN A 125 -18.59 -0.40 2.44
C ASN A 125 -18.60 -1.66 3.31
N GLN A 126 -18.32 -1.53 4.61
CA GLN A 126 -18.35 -2.65 5.54
C GLN A 126 -19.72 -3.35 5.49
N ASN A 127 -19.71 -4.69 5.33
CA ASN A 127 -20.91 -5.53 5.20
C ASN A 127 -21.79 -5.23 3.96
N LYS A 128 -21.31 -4.45 2.99
CA LYS A 128 -22.04 -4.20 1.75
C LYS A 128 -21.95 -5.40 0.81
N TYR A 129 -23.09 -5.84 0.30
CA TYR A 129 -23.13 -6.92 -0.68
C TYR A 129 -22.30 -6.57 -1.92
N GLY A 130 -21.44 -7.49 -2.35
CA GLY A 130 -20.54 -7.31 -3.50
C GLY A 130 -19.25 -6.57 -3.19
N TYR A 131 -19.02 -6.16 -1.94
CA TYR A 131 -17.75 -5.56 -1.49
C TYR A 131 -16.90 -6.55 -0.70
N SER A 132 -15.58 -6.49 -0.88
CA SER A 132 -14.58 -7.12 -0.02
C SER A 132 -13.27 -6.34 -0.08
N ASP A 133 -12.54 -6.30 1.03
CA ASP A 133 -11.24 -5.63 1.10
C ASP A 133 -10.24 -6.30 0.16
N GLU A 134 -10.33 -7.62 -0.01
CA GLU A 134 -9.49 -8.39 -0.91
C GLU A 134 -9.73 -7.99 -2.37
N ALA A 135 -11.00 -7.84 -2.80
CA ALA A 135 -11.30 -7.40 -4.16
C ALA A 135 -10.80 -5.98 -4.41
N LEU A 136 -10.96 -5.07 -3.44
CA LEU A 136 -10.44 -3.70 -3.53
C LEU A 136 -8.91 -3.72 -3.64
N ASN A 137 -8.21 -4.38 -2.70
CA ASN A 137 -6.75 -4.43 -2.69
C ASN A 137 -6.16 -5.13 -3.93
N ALA A 138 -6.80 -6.19 -4.42
CA ALA A 138 -6.43 -6.83 -5.67
C ALA A 138 -6.60 -5.89 -6.86
N SER A 139 -7.68 -5.08 -6.89
CA SER A 139 -7.87 -4.05 -7.92
C SER A 139 -6.72 -3.05 -7.92
N ILE A 140 -6.32 -2.57 -6.75
CA ILE A 140 -5.23 -1.60 -6.57
C ILE A 140 -3.89 -2.18 -7.06
N ALA A 141 -3.59 -3.44 -6.72
CA ALA A 141 -2.38 -4.14 -7.17
C ALA A 141 -2.38 -4.38 -8.69
N ASP A 142 -3.52 -4.75 -9.26
CA ASP A 142 -3.70 -4.96 -10.70
C ASP A 142 -3.53 -3.65 -11.49
N ILE A 143 -4.16 -2.56 -11.04
CA ILE A 143 -3.99 -1.24 -11.66
C ILE A 143 -2.52 -0.81 -11.62
N LYS A 144 -1.82 -0.98 -10.49
CA LYS A 144 -0.38 -0.72 -10.38
C LYS A 144 0.43 -1.50 -11.41
N GLN A 145 0.12 -2.79 -11.57
CA GLN A 145 0.79 -3.62 -12.57
C GLN A 145 0.53 -3.11 -13.98
N GLN A 146 -0.72 -2.79 -14.34
CA GLN A 146 -1.10 -2.32 -15.67
C GLN A 146 -0.48 -0.95 -16.00
N LEU A 147 -0.45 -0.02 -15.05
CA LEU A 147 0.22 1.28 -15.21
C LEU A 147 1.72 1.11 -15.47
N ALA A 148 2.40 0.28 -14.68
CA ALA A 148 3.80 -0.01 -14.91
C ALA A 148 4.03 -0.75 -16.24
N ASP A 149 3.13 -1.64 -16.64
CA ASP A 149 3.18 -2.33 -17.93
C ASP A 149 3.07 -1.37 -19.12
N ILE A 150 2.28 -0.30 -19.00
CA ILE A 150 2.23 0.80 -19.97
C ILE A 150 3.55 1.56 -19.96
N LYS A 151 4.05 1.98 -18.79
CA LYS A 151 5.30 2.75 -18.69
C LYS A 151 6.52 2.00 -19.23
N LYS A 152 6.53 0.66 -19.20
CA LYS A 152 7.59 -0.14 -19.86
C LYS A 152 7.59 -0.05 -21.38
N LYS A 153 6.47 0.31 -22.00
CA LYS A 153 6.27 0.31 -23.45
C LYS A 153 6.40 1.71 -24.06
N GLN A 154 6.40 2.76 -23.24
CA GLN A 154 6.46 4.14 -23.68
C GLN A 154 7.33 4.98 -22.75
N ASP A 155 8.09 5.92 -23.30
CA ASP A 155 8.84 6.89 -22.49
C ASP A 155 7.96 8.04 -22.00
N GLU A 156 6.81 8.27 -22.65
CA GLU A 156 5.85 9.31 -22.31
C GLU A 156 5.21 9.10 -20.92
N GLN A 157 4.75 10.20 -20.33
CA GLN A 157 3.97 10.17 -19.10
C GLN A 157 2.66 9.41 -19.34
N ILE A 158 2.19 8.68 -18.32
CA ILE A 158 0.87 8.04 -18.40
C ILE A 158 -0.17 9.16 -18.29
N THR A 159 -1.07 9.22 -19.27
CA THR A 159 -2.09 10.27 -19.34
C THR A 159 -3.23 10.02 -18.35
N PRO A 160 -3.93 11.07 -17.88
CA PRO A 160 -5.10 10.92 -17.02
C PRO A 160 -6.17 9.98 -17.62
N LYS A 161 -6.34 10.01 -18.94
CA LYS A 161 -7.31 9.15 -19.63
C LYS A 161 -6.91 7.67 -19.56
N GLN A 162 -5.63 7.36 -19.76
CA GLN A 162 -5.12 5.98 -19.60
C GLN A 162 -5.33 5.47 -18.17
N VAL A 163 -5.11 6.33 -17.16
CA VAL A 163 -5.36 5.97 -15.76
C VAL A 163 -6.83 5.66 -15.53
N GLU A 164 -7.73 6.57 -15.95
CA GLU A 164 -9.17 6.40 -15.81
C GLU A 164 -9.67 5.10 -16.49
N ASP A 165 -9.22 4.84 -17.72
CA ASP A 165 -9.63 3.65 -18.48
C ASP A 165 -9.19 2.35 -17.80
N ILE A 166 -7.98 2.31 -17.22
CA ILE A 166 -7.48 1.14 -16.47
C ILE A 166 -8.26 0.96 -15.17
N VAL A 167 -8.50 2.05 -14.43
CA VAL A 167 -9.25 2.00 -13.16
C VAL A 167 -10.65 1.45 -13.41
N ASN A 168 -11.39 2.02 -14.35
CA ASN A 168 -12.74 1.56 -14.68
C ASN A 168 -12.74 0.10 -15.12
N LYS A 169 -11.85 -0.28 -16.02
CA LYS A 169 -11.72 -1.67 -16.49
C LYS A 169 -11.48 -2.64 -15.33
N VAL A 170 -10.52 -2.38 -14.45
CA VAL A 170 -10.18 -3.29 -13.35
C VAL A 170 -11.32 -3.37 -12.33
N LEU A 171 -11.95 -2.25 -12.01
CA LEU A 171 -13.09 -2.23 -11.09
C LEU A 171 -14.30 -2.97 -11.69
N ASP A 172 -14.52 -2.90 -13.01
CA ASP A 172 -15.53 -3.70 -13.72
C ASP A 172 -15.20 -5.20 -13.64
N GLU A 173 -13.96 -5.59 -13.98
CA GLU A 173 -13.48 -6.98 -13.98
C GLU A 173 -13.59 -7.65 -12.59
N ARG A 174 -13.49 -6.86 -11.53
CA ARG A 174 -13.60 -7.32 -10.13
C ARG A 174 -14.97 -7.11 -9.51
N GLY A 175 -15.97 -6.70 -10.30
CA GLY A 175 -17.35 -6.55 -9.83
C GLY A 175 -17.56 -5.38 -8.85
N LEU A 176 -16.61 -4.44 -8.78
CA LEU A 176 -16.66 -3.30 -7.87
C LEU A 176 -17.29 -2.06 -8.48
N SER A 177 -17.43 -1.98 -9.80
CA SER A 177 -17.93 -0.78 -10.50
C SER A 177 -19.36 -0.36 -10.10
N GLY A 178 -20.25 -1.34 -9.89
CA GLY A 178 -21.60 -1.13 -9.35
C GLY A 178 -21.68 -1.13 -7.82
N THR A 179 -20.60 -1.56 -7.15
CA THR A 179 -20.52 -1.63 -5.69
C THR A 179 -20.00 -0.32 -5.11
N LEU A 180 -18.97 0.29 -5.70
CA LEU A 180 -18.37 1.53 -5.24
C LEU A 180 -19.14 2.75 -5.73
N THR A 181 -19.17 3.81 -4.91
CA THR A 181 -19.77 5.09 -5.30
C THR A 181 -18.88 5.82 -6.31
N ASP A 182 -19.45 6.79 -7.03
CA ASP A 182 -18.66 7.61 -7.97
C ASP A 182 -17.55 8.39 -7.27
N ASN A 183 -17.79 8.87 -6.04
CA ASN A 183 -16.78 9.52 -5.22
C ASN A 183 -15.63 8.55 -4.88
N GLN A 184 -15.94 7.30 -4.52
CA GLN A 184 -14.91 6.31 -4.19
C GLN A 184 -14.09 5.91 -5.44
N LYS A 185 -14.74 5.77 -6.60
CA LYS A 185 -14.06 5.54 -7.88
C LYS A 185 -13.16 6.73 -8.26
N GLN A 186 -13.61 7.96 -8.00
CA GLN A 186 -12.81 9.16 -8.22
C GLN A 186 -11.60 9.20 -7.27
N MET A 187 -11.77 8.89 -5.98
CA MET A 187 -10.66 8.82 -5.02
C MET A 187 -9.58 7.83 -5.48
N ILE A 188 -9.98 6.63 -5.92
CA ILE A 188 -9.07 5.64 -6.49
C ILE A 188 -8.37 6.22 -7.72
N THR A 189 -9.12 6.81 -8.65
CA THR A 189 -8.58 7.37 -9.91
C THR A 189 -7.56 8.48 -9.66
N GLU A 190 -7.86 9.42 -8.78
CA GLU A 190 -6.95 10.50 -8.39
C GLU A 190 -5.67 9.95 -7.77
N ASN A 191 -5.81 8.99 -6.85
CA ASN A 191 -4.67 8.36 -6.23
C ASN A 191 -3.80 7.62 -7.28
N ARG A 192 -4.44 6.87 -8.19
CA ARG A 192 -3.74 6.19 -9.30
C ARG A 192 -3.05 7.17 -10.23
N ALA A 193 -3.63 8.34 -10.48
CA ALA A 193 -3.02 9.36 -11.32
C ALA A 193 -1.70 9.87 -10.72
N ASN A 194 -1.65 10.05 -9.40
CA ASN A 194 -0.42 10.42 -8.69
C ASN A 194 0.64 9.29 -8.77
N VAL A 195 0.22 8.03 -8.62
CA VAL A 195 1.12 6.87 -8.70
C VAL A 195 1.63 6.62 -10.12
N ALA A 196 0.82 6.90 -11.15
CA ALA A 196 1.11 6.58 -12.54
C ALA A 196 2.42 7.17 -13.07
N ASN A 197 2.84 8.31 -12.52
CA ASN A 197 4.05 9.03 -12.90
C ASN A 197 5.03 9.23 -11.73
N SER A 198 4.84 8.48 -10.65
CA SER A 198 5.62 8.61 -9.43
C SER A 198 7.07 8.13 -9.60
N ASN A 199 7.96 8.49 -8.69
CA ASN A 199 9.37 8.10 -8.79
C ASN A 199 9.54 6.58 -8.66
N ALA A 200 8.82 5.95 -7.73
CA ALA A 200 8.79 4.51 -7.52
C ALA A 200 8.43 3.74 -8.80
N LEU A 201 7.42 4.20 -9.55
CA LEU A 201 7.00 3.55 -10.79
C LEU A 201 7.95 3.86 -11.94
N THR A 202 8.31 5.13 -12.14
CA THR A 202 9.02 5.58 -13.35
C THR A 202 10.52 5.27 -13.33
N SER A 203 11.15 5.16 -12.16
CA SER A 203 12.58 4.85 -12.03
C SER A 203 12.92 3.39 -12.37
N ASP A 204 12.02 2.45 -12.03
CA ASP A 204 12.17 1.02 -12.32
C ASP A 204 10.78 0.37 -12.55
N PRO A 205 10.13 0.62 -13.70
CA PRO A 205 8.78 0.12 -13.97
C PRO A 205 8.75 -1.41 -14.07
N LYS A 206 9.90 -2.07 -14.31
CA LYS A 206 10.00 -3.53 -14.29
C LYS A 206 9.89 -4.09 -12.87
N ALA A 207 10.65 -3.53 -11.92
CA ALA A 207 10.55 -3.94 -10.53
C ALA A 207 9.19 -3.57 -9.94
N PHE A 208 8.66 -2.39 -10.24
CA PHE A 208 7.33 -1.98 -9.77
C PHE A 208 6.23 -2.94 -10.25
N ALA A 209 6.18 -3.24 -11.55
CA ALA A 209 5.23 -4.20 -12.11
C ALA A 209 5.38 -5.60 -11.47
N LYS A 210 6.61 -6.03 -11.18
CA LYS A 210 6.86 -7.32 -10.56
C LYS A 210 6.35 -7.37 -9.12
N ASN A 211 6.60 -6.34 -8.31
CA ASN A 211 6.09 -6.27 -6.93
C ASN A 211 4.57 -6.23 -6.92
N ALA A 212 3.95 -5.39 -7.76
CA ALA A 212 2.50 -5.31 -7.91
C ALA A 212 1.88 -6.66 -8.31
N LYS A 213 2.52 -7.38 -9.25
CA LYS A 213 2.08 -8.71 -9.68
C LYS A 213 2.21 -9.77 -8.58
N VAL A 214 3.25 -9.69 -7.75
CA VAL A 214 3.41 -10.61 -6.61
C VAL A 214 2.33 -10.35 -5.57
N ALA A 215 2.08 -9.08 -5.23
CA ALA A 215 1.01 -8.69 -4.32
C ALA A 215 -0.37 -9.14 -4.84
N LEU A 216 -0.66 -8.93 -6.12
CA LEU A 216 -1.90 -9.39 -6.72
C LEU A 216 -2.07 -10.91 -6.54
N LYS A 217 -1.03 -11.69 -6.85
CA LYS A 217 -1.07 -13.14 -6.70
C LYS A 217 -1.21 -13.60 -5.24
N SER A 218 -0.63 -12.89 -4.27
CA SER A 218 -0.80 -13.23 -2.85
C SER A 218 -2.24 -12.99 -2.41
N ILE A 219 -2.84 -11.86 -2.82
CA ILE A 219 -4.23 -11.51 -2.49
C ILE A 219 -5.21 -12.51 -3.11
N GLU A 220 -5.05 -12.84 -4.40
CA GLU A 220 -5.95 -13.79 -5.08
C GLU A 220 -5.84 -15.22 -4.56
N LYS A 221 -4.67 -15.64 -4.06
CA LYS A 221 -4.53 -16.95 -3.41
C LYS A 221 -5.34 -17.06 -2.13
N ILE A 222 -5.51 -15.96 -1.38
CA ILE A 222 -6.32 -15.94 -0.16
C ILE A 222 -7.80 -16.14 -0.52
N GLN A 223 -8.27 -15.52 -1.61
CA GLN A 223 -9.66 -15.68 -2.08
C GLN A 223 -10.00 -17.11 -2.52
N ALA A 224 -9.03 -17.88 -3.06
CA ALA A 224 -9.26 -19.24 -3.54
C ALA A 224 -9.38 -20.30 -2.42
N ILE A 225 -9.15 -19.93 -1.16
CA ILE A 225 -9.17 -20.83 0.00
C ILE A 225 -10.54 -20.86 0.70
N TYR A 226 -11.45 -19.94 0.36
CA TYR A 226 -12.82 -19.83 0.89
C TYR A 226 -13.86 -20.16 -0.18
#